data_AF-A0A3L7PWA6-F1
#
_entry.id   AF-A0A3L7PWA6-F1
#
_cell.length_a   1.000
_cell.length_b   1.000
_cell.length_c   1.000
_cell.angle_alpha   90.00
_cell.angle_beta   90.00
_cell.angle_gamma   90.00
#
_symmetry.space_group_name_H-M   'P 1'
#
loop_
_entity.id
_entity.type
_entity.pdbx_description
1 polymer ?
#
loop_
_entity_poly.entity_id
_entity_poly.type
_entity_poly.pdbx_seq_one_letter_code
_entity_poly.pdbx_strand_id
1 'polypeptide(L)'
;MPPLTPGSPSLQPLPAAAARGEGQQDGPEAGGIAPVAKGTLVANPTAILVARLWAERDHGGIVELHLVGGSVILPEWYESAWSQGSHGLFASQAADGSVTLTAVAWDSIQKVVVRQVEGLPDGMFE
;
A
#
# COMPACT_ATOMS: atom_id res chain seq x y z
N MET A 1 39.77 -34.53 4.32
CA MET A 1 40.34 -34.79 2.98
C MET A 1 40.10 -36.26 2.67
N PRO A 2 39.44 -36.61 1.55
CA PRO A 2 39.87 -36.36 0.15
C PRO A 2 38.98 -35.36 -0.64
N PRO A 3 39.29 -35.05 -1.93
CA PRO A 3 39.01 -33.75 -2.57
C PRO A 3 38.06 -33.73 -3.79
N LEU A 4 37.63 -32.49 -4.14
CA LEU A 4 37.37 -31.83 -5.45
C LEU A 4 36.56 -32.61 -6.54
N THR A 5 35.46 -32.04 -7.07
CA THR A 5 35.49 -31.05 -8.16
C THR A 5 34.09 -30.47 -8.46
N PRO A 6 33.94 -29.17 -8.80
CA PRO A 6 32.75 -28.63 -9.45
C PRO A 6 32.89 -28.70 -10.99
N GLY A 7 31.88 -29.27 -11.65
CA GLY A 7 31.80 -29.36 -13.12
C GLY A 7 31.60 -28.01 -13.79
N SER A 8 32.43 -27.70 -14.79
CA SER A 8 32.32 -26.53 -15.67
C SER A 8 31.22 -26.73 -16.74
N PRO A 9 30.55 -25.65 -17.20
CA PRO A 9 29.52 -25.72 -18.23
C PRO A 9 30.12 -25.84 -19.64
N SER A 10 29.55 -26.73 -20.46
CA SER A 10 29.93 -26.89 -21.87
C SER A 10 29.29 -25.80 -22.73
N LEU A 11 30.13 -25.01 -23.41
CA LEU A 11 29.78 -24.14 -24.53
C LEU A 11 29.69 -24.99 -25.82
N GLN A 12 28.58 -24.89 -26.56
CA GLN A 12 28.50 -25.40 -27.93
C GLN A 12 28.47 -24.23 -28.94
N PRO A 13 29.27 -24.27 -30.02
CA PRO A 13 29.21 -23.30 -31.11
C PRO A 13 28.20 -23.67 -32.24
N LEU A 14 27.70 -22.62 -32.90
CA LEU A 14 26.72 -22.56 -34.02
C LEU A 14 27.17 -23.24 -35.33
N PRO A 15 26.22 -23.44 -36.27
CA PRO A 15 26.48 -23.04 -37.65
C PRO A 15 25.41 -22.09 -38.24
N ALA A 16 25.91 -21.20 -39.09
CA ALA A 16 25.18 -20.20 -39.87
C ALA A 16 24.54 -20.80 -41.13
N ALA A 17 23.35 -20.31 -41.49
CA ALA A 17 22.86 -20.33 -42.86
C ALA A 17 21.95 -19.12 -43.12
N ALA A 18 22.43 -18.25 -44.00
CA ALA A 18 21.75 -17.06 -44.48
C ALA A 18 20.79 -17.40 -45.63
N ALA A 19 19.59 -16.80 -45.64
CA ALA A 19 18.93 -16.40 -46.87
C ALA A 19 17.98 -15.24 -46.60
N ARG A 20 18.11 -14.23 -47.47
CA ARG A 20 17.51 -12.90 -47.42
C ARG A 20 16.01 -12.91 -47.69
N GLY A 21 15.30 -12.01 -47.02
CA GLY A 21 14.00 -11.49 -47.43
C GLY A 21 13.93 -10.03 -46.99
N GLU A 22 14.16 -9.12 -47.94
CA GLU A 22 14.00 -7.68 -47.76
C GLU A 22 12.52 -7.33 -47.59
N GLY A 23 12.22 -6.56 -46.56
CA GLY A 23 10.88 -6.08 -46.22
C GLY A 23 11.01 -4.91 -45.24
N GLN A 24 11.57 -3.81 -45.73
CA GLN A 24 11.61 -2.51 -45.06
C GLN A 24 10.17 -2.00 -44.83
N GLN A 25 9.75 -1.89 -43.58
CA GLN A 25 8.77 -0.88 -43.17
C GLN A 25 9.26 -0.24 -41.87
N ASP A 26 9.78 0.98 -42.00
CA ASP A 26 10.05 1.89 -40.91
C ASP A 26 8.75 2.25 -40.18
N GLY A 27 8.79 2.16 -38.87
CA GLY A 27 7.82 2.79 -37.99
C GLY A 27 8.17 2.49 -36.53
N PRO A 28 8.59 3.48 -35.72
CA PRO A 28 8.58 3.31 -34.30
C PRO A 28 7.11 3.47 -33.88
N GLU A 29 6.35 2.37 -33.83
CA GLU A 29 5.16 2.36 -33.00
C GLU A 29 5.66 2.38 -31.55
N ALA A 30 5.92 3.61 -31.09
CA ALA A 30 5.88 3.96 -29.70
C ALA A 30 4.56 3.39 -29.16
N GLY A 31 4.66 2.23 -28.51
CA GLY A 31 3.55 1.59 -27.82
C GLY A 31 3.00 2.61 -26.84
N GLY A 32 1.95 3.30 -27.28
CA GLY A 32 1.28 4.31 -26.49
C GLY A 32 0.87 3.65 -25.20
N ILE A 33 1.46 4.09 -24.09
CA ILE A 33 0.84 3.98 -22.79
C ILE A 33 -0.55 4.57 -22.95
N ALA A 34 -1.54 3.70 -23.15
CA ALA A 34 -2.93 4.08 -23.21
C ALA A 34 -3.17 5.01 -22.02
N PRO A 35 -3.84 6.16 -22.20
CA PRO A 35 -4.17 6.99 -21.07
C PRO A 35 -4.98 6.11 -20.12
N VAL A 36 -4.38 5.74 -18.98
CA VAL A 36 -5.11 5.14 -17.86
C VAL A 36 -6.25 6.11 -17.66
N ALA A 37 -7.46 5.66 -17.99
CA ALA A 37 -8.65 6.44 -17.80
C ALA A 37 -8.54 7.03 -16.40
N LYS A 38 -8.66 8.36 -16.28
CA LYS A 38 -8.78 9.02 -14.98
C LYS A 38 -10.09 8.50 -14.37
N GLY A 39 -10.05 7.28 -13.86
CA GLY A 39 -11.09 6.71 -13.05
C GLY A 39 -11.24 7.69 -11.92
N THR A 40 -12.45 8.20 -11.75
CA THR A 40 -12.83 8.91 -10.55
C THR A 40 -12.35 8.04 -9.40
N LEU A 41 -11.31 8.48 -8.69
CA LEU A 41 -10.81 7.77 -7.52
C LEU A 41 -11.95 7.84 -6.51
N VAL A 42 -12.80 6.82 -6.52
CA VAL A 42 -13.83 6.67 -5.52
C VAL A 42 -13.06 6.46 -4.23
N ALA A 43 -13.07 7.50 -3.37
CA ALA A 43 -12.41 7.45 -2.09
C ALA A 43 -12.91 6.22 -1.32
N ASN A 44 -11.97 5.46 -0.75
CA ASN A 44 -12.30 4.23 -0.05
C ASN A 44 -13.24 4.57 1.14
N PRO A 45 -14.40 3.89 1.28
CA PRO A 45 -15.37 4.23 2.33
C PRO A 45 -14.79 4.08 3.74
N THR A 46 -13.92 3.09 3.96
CA THR A 46 -13.20 2.92 5.23
C THR A 46 -12.26 4.09 5.48
N ALA A 47 -11.55 4.57 4.46
CA ALA A 47 -10.68 5.74 4.58
C ALA A 47 -11.44 7.00 5.00
N ILE A 48 -12.63 7.23 4.42
CA ILE A 48 -13.52 8.34 4.78
C ILE A 48 -13.95 8.22 6.24
N LEU A 49 -14.38 7.03 6.66
CA LEU A 49 -14.82 6.79 8.03
C LEU A 49 -13.69 6.97 9.04
N VAL A 50 -12.51 6.41 8.77
CA VAL A 50 -11.31 6.56 9.60
C VAL A 50 -10.94 8.04 9.73
N ALA A 51 -10.91 8.79 8.62
CA ALA A 51 -10.59 10.22 8.67
C ALA A 51 -11.56 11.02 9.54
N ARG A 52 -12.86 10.69 9.51
CA ARG A 52 -13.87 11.33 10.35
C ARG A 52 -13.71 10.97 11.83
N LEU A 53 -13.59 9.69 12.13
CA LEU A 53 -13.41 9.22 13.51
C LEU A 53 -12.08 9.67 14.11
N TRP A 54 -11.07 9.91 13.27
CA TRP A 54 -9.80 10.45 13.71
C TRP A 54 -9.90 11.86 14.28
N ALA A 55 -10.84 12.68 13.81
CA ALA A 55 -11.06 14.02 14.33
C ALA A 55 -11.45 14.02 15.82
N GLU A 56 -12.02 12.93 16.34
CA GLU A 56 -12.35 12.80 17.76
C GLU A 56 -11.11 12.75 18.67
N ARG A 57 -9.92 12.51 18.11
CA ARG A 57 -8.67 12.61 18.89
C ARG A 57 -8.37 14.02 19.36
N ASP A 58 -8.87 15.04 18.65
CA ASP A 58 -8.75 16.44 19.08
C ASP A 58 -9.50 16.70 20.39
N HIS A 59 -10.47 15.83 20.72
CA HIS A 59 -11.25 15.84 21.97
C HIS A 59 -10.76 14.79 22.99
N GLY A 60 -9.51 14.30 22.86
CA GLY A 60 -8.94 13.29 23.76
C GLY A 60 -9.24 11.85 23.39
N GLY A 61 -9.94 11.62 22.28
CA GLY A 61 -10.23 10.28 21.78
C GLY A 61 -8.96 9.47 21.45
N ILE A 62 -9.05 8.15 21.66
CA ILE A 62 -8.02 7.19 21.21
C ILE A 62 -8.64 6.31 20.13
N VAL A 63 -8.03 6.31 18.95
CA VAL A 63 -8.48 5.48 17.82
C VAL A 63 -7.79 4.12 17.89
N GLU A 64 -8.58 3.06 17.88
CA GLU A 64 -8.12 1.68 17.78
C GLU A 64 -8.60 1.09 16.44
N LEU A 65 -7.66 0.49 15.69
CA LEU A 65 -7.95 -0.18 14.45
C LEU A 65 -7.79 -1.69 14.66
N HIS A 66 -8.88 -2.42 14.48
CA HIS A 66 -8.88 -3.88 14.51
C HIS A 66 -8.79 -4.41 13.09
N LEU A 67 -7.74 -5.18 12.84
CA LEU A 67 -7.44 -5.76 11.54
C LEU A 67 -8.01 -7.17 11.44
N VAL A 68 -8.15 -7.66 10.21
CA VAL A 68 -8.41 -9.07 9.92
C VAL A 68 -7.36 -9.94 10.62
N GLY A 69 -7.79 -11.05 11.22
CA GLY A 69 -6.92 -11.93 11.99
C GLY A 69 -6.76 -11.54 13.46
N GLY A 70 -7.46 -10.50 13.93
CA GLY A 70 -7.54 -10.15 15.35
C GLY A 70 -6.41 -9.25 15.85
N SER A 71 -5.49 -8.83 14.97
CA SER A 71 -4.48 -7.83 15.32
C SER A 71 -5.14 -6.48 15.60
N VAL A 72 -4.62 -5.75 16.59
CA VAL A 72 -5.08 -4.40 16.95
C VAL A 72 -3.89 -3.47 16.91
N ILE A 73 -4.06 -2.31 16.29
CA ILE A 73 -3.09 -1.23 16.35
C ILE A 73 -3.71 -0.01 17.02
N LEU A 74 -2.90 0.65 17.86
CA LEU A 74 -3.23 1.92 18.51
C LEU A 74 -2.27 2.99 17.97
N PRO A 75 -2.58 3.56 16.81
CA PRO A 75 -1.75 4.60 16.21
C PRO A 75 -1.85 5.92 16.96
N GLU A 76 -0.72 6.61 17.07
CA GLU A 76 -0.63 7.96 17.64
C GLU A 76 -0.76 9.04 16.56
N TRP A 77 -0.41 8.71 15.33
CA TRP A 77 -0.50 9.60 14.18
C TRP A 77 -1.17 8.92 12.98
N TYR A 78 -1.83 9.74 12.17
CA TYR A 78 -2.48 9.38 10.92
C TYR A 78 -2.23 10.50 9.90
N GLU A 79 -1.77 10.14 8.71
CA GLU A 79 -1.50 11.11 7.65
C GLU A 79 -2.53 10.98 6.53
N SER A 80 -3.60 11.80 6.58
CA SER A 80 -4.72 11.74 5.64
C SER A 80 -4.31 11.96 4.19
N ALA A 81 -3.30 12.80 3.93
CA ALA A 81 -2.89 13.13 2.56
C ALA A 81 -2.23 11.93 1.87
N TRP A 82 -1.55 11.07 2.64
CA TRP A 82 -0.85 9.89 2.14
C TRP A 82 -1.72 8.62 2.20
N SER A 83 -2.88 8.74 2.83
CA SER A 83 -3.82 7.65 3.09
C SER A 83 -4.91 7.56 2.00
N GLN A 84 -4.58 7.95 0.77
CA GLN A 84 -5.48 7.87 -0.37
C GLN A 84 -5.32 6.54 -1.12
N GLY A 85 -6.39 6.10 -1.80
CA GLY A 85 -6.37 4.84 -2.56
C GLY A 85 -6.64 3.62 -1.69
N SER A 86 -5.70 2.67 -1.63
CA SER A 86 -5.90 1.34 -1.04
C SER A 86 -5.40 1.18 0.40
N HIS A 87 -4.57 2.10 0.90
CA HIS A 87 -3.95 1.99 2.22
C HIS A 87 -4.06 3.29 3.02
N GLY A 88 -4.07 3.15 4.34
CA GLY A 88 -3.87 4.22 5.30
C GLY A 88 -2.48 4.19 5.90
N LEU A 89 -1.88 5.36 6.12
CA LEU A 89 -0.60 5.51 6.78
C LEU A 89 -0.79 5.96 8.22
N PHE A 90 -0.24 5.17 9.12
CA PHE A 90 -0.29 5.38 10.55
C PHE A 90 1.12 5.37 11.15
N ALA A 91 1.29 6.01 12.30
CA ALA A 91 2.52 5.88 13.07
C ALA A 91 2.25 5.73 14.57
N SER A 92 3.18 5.08 15.25
CA SER A 92 3.20 4.93 16.71
C SER A 92 4.63 5.14 17.21
N GLN A 93 4.77 5.65 18.44
CA GLN A 93 6.08 5.81 19.08
C GLN A 93 6.38 4.57 19.92
N ALA A 94 7.56 4.00 19.72
CA ALA A 94 8.07 2.95 20.58
C ALA A 94 8.67 3.56 21.86
N ALA A 95 8.81 2.73 22.90
CA ALA A 95 9.35 3.16 24.20
C ALA A 95 10.80 3.69 24.14
N ASP A 96 11.54 3.34 23.09
CA ASP A 96 12.90 3.84 22.82
C ASP A 96 12.90 5.21 22.10
N GLY A 97 11.72 5.80 21.88
CA GLY A 97 11.54 7.07 21.19
C GLY A 97 11.53 6.97 19.67
N SER A 98 11.78 5.78 19.10
CA SER A 98 11.68 5.57 17.65
C SER A 98 10.23 5.61 17.17
N VAL A 99 10.04 6.01 15.91
CA VAL A 99 8.71 6.09 15.28
C VAL A 99 8.57 4.94 14.29
N THR A 100 7.53 4.14 14.45
CA THR A 100 7.18 3.08 13.49
C THR A 100 6.07 3.57 12.59
N LEU A 101 6.33 3.61 11.28
CA LEU A 101 5.34 3.90 10.24
C LEU A 101 4.72 2.58 9.74
N THR A 102 3.40 2.50 9.72
CA THR A 102 2.65 1.31 9.28
C THR A 102 1.64 1.72 8.20
N ALA A 103 1.78 1.14 7.01
CA ALA A 103 0.77 1.22 5.97
C ALA A 103 -0.21 0.04 6.11
N VAL A 104 -1.49 0.32 6.29
CA VAL A 104 -2.54 -0.69 6.51
C VAL A 104 -3.51 -0.65 5.34
N ALA A 105 -3.78 -1.80 4.74
CA ALA A 105 -4.76 -1.91 3.67
C ALA A 105 -6.16 -1.64 4.21
N TRP A 106 -6.93 -0.78 3.52
CA TRP A 106 -8.25 -0.37 4.01
C TRP A 106 -9.26 -1.49 4.12
N ASP A 107 -9.14 -2.49 3.25
CA ASP A 107 -9.95 -3.72 3.24
C ASP A 107 -9.60 -4.68 4.38
N SER A 108 -8.45 -4.50 5.03
CA SER A 108 -8.04 -5.28 6.19
C SER A 108 -8.60 -4.76 7.51
N ILE A 109 -9.17 -3.54 7.56
CA ILE A 109 -9.75 -2.98 8.78
C ILE A 109 -11.17 -3.53 8.93
N GLN A 110 -11.41 -4.34 9.98
CA GLN A 110 -12.73 -4.88 10.28
C GLN A 110 -13.56 -3.99 11.20
N LYS A 111 -12.90 -3.26 12.11
CA LYS A 111 -13.57 -2.42 13.10
C LYS A 111 -12.68 -1.25 13.49
N VAL A 112 -13.29 -0.07 13.57
CA VAL A 112 -12.68 1.15 14.10
C VAL A 112 -13.39 1.49 15.41
N VAL A 113 -12.63 1.70 16.48
CA VAL A 113 -13.16 2.10 17.78
C VAL A 113 -12.53 3.42 18.17
N VAL A 114 -13.32 4.35 18.67
CA VAL A 114 -12.80 5.54 19.37
C VAL A 114 -13.13 5.40 20.84
N ARG A 115 -12.11 5.43 21.69
CA ARG A 115 -12.24 5.34 23.15
C ARG A 115 -12.02 6.70 23.78
N GLN A 116 -12.50 6.86 25.01
CA GLN A 116 -12.29 8.07 25.80
C GLN A 116 -12.82 9.34 25.13
N VAL A 117 -13.92 9.21 24.38
CA VAL A 117 -14.63 10.37 23.82
C VAL A 117 -15.31 11.08 24.99
N GLU A 118 -14.84 12.27 25.36
CA GLU A 118 -15.36 13.04 26.50
C GLU A 118 -16.77 13.61 26.24
N GLY A 119 -17.12 13.81 24.97
CA GLY A 119 -18.45 14.23 24.53
C GLY A 119 -18.64 13.92 23.04
N LEU A 120 -19.86 13.62 22.64
CA LEU A 120 -20.20 13.42 21.23
C LEU A 120 -20.51 14.78 20.59
N PRO A 121 -20.14 15.00 19.32
CA PRO A 121 -20.60 16.17 18.58
C PRO A 121 -22.13 16.28 18.61
N ASP A 122 -22.64 17.49 18.83
CA ASP A 122 -24.09 17.77 18.79
C ASP A 122 -24.69 17.28 17.45
N GLY A 123 -25.79 16.53 17.52
CA GLY A 123 -26.47 15.99 16.34
C GLY A 123 -25.80 14.80 15.65
N MET A 124 -24.74 14.19 16.23
CA MET A 124 -24.07 13.02 15.62
C MET A 124 -24.99 11.79 15.50
N PHE A 125 -26.03 11.71 16.34
CA PHE A 125 -26.97 10.58 16.42
C PHE A 125 -28.45 11.00 16.47
N GLU A 126 -28.77 12.25 16.11
CA GLU A 126 -30.14 12.79 16.09
C GLU A 126 -30.75 12.82 14.68
#